data_AF-A0A2D6E4X2-F1
#
_entry.id   AF-A0A2D6E4X2-F1
#
_cell.length_a   1.000
_cell.length_b   1.000
_cell.length_c   1.000
_cell.angle_alpha   90.00
_cell.angle_beta   90.00
_cell.angle_gamma   90.00
#
_symmetry.space_group_name_H-M   'P 1'
#
loop_
_entity.id
_entity.type
_entity.pdbx_description
1 polymer ?
#
loop_
_entity_poly.entity_id
_entity_poly.type
_entity_poly.pdbx_seq_one_letter_code
_entity_poly.pdbx_strand_id
1 'polypeptide(L)'
;MKVIGFDERTRNWNISKHVVAKNDPRRRSNLHIRARKILQNLFPYDTILEEVSLPGSNKPSRRSVLYADFFIPQRRLVVEVHGRQHYEHISHFHPTKAAFYKARGRDKDKIRWCGINSIDIVILKYSNSDEEWKQSILDR
;
A
#
# COMPACT_ATOMS: atom_id res chain seq x y z
N MET A 1 14.59 -6.66 6.33
CA MET A 1 15.05 -5.26 6.52
C MET A 1 14.61 -4.76 7.90
N LYS A 2 15.22 -3.69 8.45
CA LYS A 2 14.78 -3.08 9.72
C LYS A 2 13.91 -1.87 9.43
N VAL A 3 12.87 -1.68 10.23
CA VAL A 3 11.91 -0.55 10.15
C VAL A 3 11.59 -0.02 11.54
N ILE A 4 11.21 1.25 11.62
CA ILE A 4 10.82 1.96 12.83
C ILE A 4 9.30 2.07 12.86
N GLY A 5 8.69 1.69 13.98
CA GLY A 5 7.26 1.85 14.22
C GLY A 5 6.89 3.26 14.71
N PHE A 6 5.59 3.51 14.85
CA PHE A 6 5.10 4.76 15.46
C PHE A 6 5.45 4.92 16.94
N ASP A 7 5.86 3.84 17.60
CA ASP A 7 6.37 3.81 18.97
C ASP A 7 7.90 3.91 19.03
N GLU A 8 8.55 4.29 17.92
CA GLU A 8 10.01 4.48 17.78
C GLU A 8 10.84 3.21 17.96
N ARG A 9 10.19 2.05 18.14
CA ARG A 9 10.89 0.76 18.27
C ARG A 9 11.25 0.21 16.90
N THR A 10 12.49 -0.24 16.78
CA THR A 10 13.00 -0.93 15.61
C THR A 10 12.44 -2.36 15.55
N ARG A 11 12.02 -2.81 14.37
CA ARG A 11 11.46 -4.14 14.11
C ARG A 11 12.08 -4.76 12.87
N ASN A 12 12.20 -6.08 12.88
CA ASN A 12 12.54 -6.83 11.68
C ASN A 12 11.31 -6.91 10.77
N TRP A 13 11.41 -6.36 9.58
CA TRP A 13 10.42 -6.49 8.53
C TRP A 13 10.75 -7.72 7.69
N ASN A 14 10.01 -8.79 7.94
CA ASN A 14 10.14 -10.05 7.23
C ASN A 14 9.23 -10.06 6.00
N ILE A 15 9.83 -9.85 4.84
CA ILE A 15 9.14 -9.65 3.56
C ILE A 15 9.01 -10.93 2.72
N SER A 16 9.66 -12.03 3.12
CA SER A 16 9.73 -13.25 2.30
C SER A 16 8.37 -13.94 2.08
N LYS A 17 7.41 -13.74 2.99
CA LYS A 17 6.05 -14.32 2.91
C LYS A 17 5.11 -13.56 1.97
N HIS A 18 5.55 -12.42 1.43
CA HIS A 18 4.71 -11.54 0.61
C HIS A 18 5.01 -11.63 -0.89
N VAL A 19 5.90 -12.55 -1.29
CA VAL A 19 6.12 -12.88 -2.70
C VAL A 19 4.89 -13.61 -3.22
N VAL A 20 4.25 -13.05 -4.22
CA VAL A 20 3.07 -13.66 -4.86
C VAL A 20 3.53 -14.64 -5.93
N ALA A 21 3.12 -15.90 -5.80
CA ALA A 21 3.35 -16.91 -6.83
C ALA A 21 2.45 -16.64 -8.04
N LYS A 22 2.89 -17.06 -9.24
CA LYS A 22 2.17 -16.84 -10.51
C LYS A 22 0.70 -17.34 -10.50
N ASN A 23 0.40 -18.34 -9.66
CA ASN A 23 -0.92 -18.95 -9.50
C ASN A 23 -1.57 -18.67 -8.13
N ASP A 24 -1.30 -17.52 -7.52
CA ASP A 24 -1.88 -17.16 -6.23
C ASP A 24 -3.43 -17.12 -6.29
N PRO A 25 -4.15 -17.93 -5.51
CA PRO A 25 -5.61 -18.03 -5.56
C PRO A 25 -6.32 -16.85 -4.87
N ARG A 26 -5.59 -15.93 -4.21
CA ARG A 26 -6.17 -14.81 -3.48
C ARG A 26 -6.83 -13.82 -4.43
N ARG A 27 -8.13 -13.55 -4.20
CA ARG A 27 -8.89 -12.56 -4.98
C ARG A 27 -8.33 -11.17 -4.78
N ARG A 28 -8.13 -10.44 -5.88
CA ARG A 28 -7.70 -9.04 -5.92
C ARG A 28 -8.71 -8.21 -6.68
N SER A 29 -8.79 -6.92 -6.37
CA SER A 29 -9.63 -6.01 -7.14
C SER A 29 -9.07 -5.86 -8.56
N ASN A 30 -9.92 -5.49 -9.52
CA ASN A 30 -9.47 -5.25 -10.90
C ASN A 30 -8.40 -4.16 -10.96
N LEU A 31 -8.50 -3.12 -10.12
CA LEU A 31 -7.51 -2.05 -10.02
C LEU A 31 -6.15 -2.57 -9.50
N HIS A 32 -6.16 -3.48 -8.53
CA HIS A 32 -4.95 -4.12 -8.03
C HIS A 32 -4.27 -4.98 -9.11
N ILE A 33 -5.06 -5.78 -9.85
CA ILE A 33 -4.55 -6.58 -10.97
C ILE A 33 -3.96 -5.68 -12.07
N ARG A 34 -4.61 -4.53 -12.35
CA ARG A 34 -4.12 -3.52 -13.29
C ARG A 34 -2.79 -2.93 -12.82
N ALA A 35 -2.69 -2.51 -11.56
CA ALA A 35 -1.46 -1.95 -10.99
C ALA A 35 -0.31 -2.98 -11.04
N ARG A 36 -0.58 -4.25 -10.71
CA ARG A 36 0.39 -5.34 -10.82
C ARG A 36 1.00 -5.41 -12.22
N LYS A 37 0.17 -5.41 -13.27
CA LYS A 37 0.65 -5.49 -14.67
C LYS A 37 1.54 -4.29 -15.01
N ILE A 38 1.14 -3.09 -14.61
CA ILE A 38 1.93 -1.87 -14.82
C ILE A 38 3.29 -1.97 -14.11
N LEU A 39 3.30 -2.38 -12.84
CA LEU A 39 4.54 -2.54 -12.07
C LEU A 39 5.45 -3.61 -12.67
N GLN A 40 4.91 -4.75 -13.11
CA GLN A 40 5.67 -5.80 -13.78
C GLN A 40 6.29 -5.33 -15.10
N ASN A 41 5.60 -4.48 -15.85
CA ASN A 41 6.11 -3.93 -17.10
C ASN A 41 7.19 -2.87 -16.84
N LEU A 42 7.01 -2.00 -15.85
CA LEU A 42 7.99 -0.97 -15.51
C LEU A 42 9.24 -1.55 -14.85
N PHE A 43 9.07 -2.59 -14.03
CA PHE A 43 10.11 -3.14 -13.18
C PHE A 43 10.24 -4.67 -13.33
N PRO A 44 10.57 -5.17 -14.54
CA PRO A 44 10.54 -6.61 -14.85
C PRO A 44 11.53 -7.45 -14.05
N TYR A 45 12.59 -6.83 -13.51
CA TYR A 45 13.63 -7.51 -12.73
C TYR A 45 13.51 -7.28 -11.22
N ASP A 46 12.59 -6.42 -10.78
CA ASP A 46 12.43 -6.12 -9.36
C ASP A 46 11.45 -7.09 -8.70
N THR A 47 11.66 -7.32 -7.41
CA THR A 47 10.72 -8.08 -6.60
C THR A 47 9.52 -7.20 -6.27
N ILE A 48 8.35 -7.57 -6.77
CA ILE A 48 7.08 -6.92 -6.45
C ILE A 48 6.37 -7.77 -5.41
N LEU A 49 6.23 -7.23 -4.20
CA LEU A 49 5.53 -7.87 -3.08
C LEU A 49 4.13 -7.30 -2.96
N GLU A 50 3.16 -8.10 -2.53
CA GLU A 50 1.77 -7.66 -2.37
C GLU A 50 1.24 -7.88 -0.95
N GLU A 51 0.30 -7.01 -0.55
CA GLU A 51 -0.35 -7.04 0.78
C GLU A 51 0.68 -7.15 1.90
N VAL A 52 1.67 -6.26 1.87
CA VAL A 52 2.82 -6.31 2.76
C VAL A 52 2.45 -5.66 4.08
N SER A 53 2.61 -6.37 5.18
CA SER A 53 2.40 -5.78 6.51
C SER A 53 3.36 -4.62 6.75
N LEU A 54 2.94 -3.59 7.49
CA LEU A 54 3.76 -2.44 7.89
C LEU A 54 4.05 -2.52 9.40
N PRO A 55 5.12 -3.20 9.85
CA PRO A 55 5.37 -3.46 11.26
C PRO A 55 5.46 -2.17 12.09
N GLY A 56 4.84 -2.17 13.27
CA GLY A 56 4.83 -0.99 14.14
C GLY A 56 3.91 0.14 13.68
N SER A 57 3.05 -0.11 12.69
CA SER A 57 2.00 0.83 12.28
C SER A 57 0.75 0.77 13.17
N ASN A 58 0.69 -0.12 14.16
CA ASN A 58 -0.37 -0.14 15.18
C ASN A 58 -0.24 1.06 16.13
N LYS A 59 -1.34 1.44 16.78
CA LYS A 59 -1.45 2.57 17.72
C LYS A 59 -2.30 2.20 18.92
N PRO A 60 -2.26 2.95 20.04
CA PRO A 60 -3.17 2.72 21.17
C PRO A 60 -4.65 2.68 20.74
N SER A 61 -5.04 3.54 19.78
CA SER A 61 -6.39 3.60 19.22
C SER A 61 -6.71 2.54 18.15
N ARG A 62 -5.71 1.79 17.67
CA ARG A 62 -5.84 0.73 16.65
C ARG A 62 -4.75 -0.33 16.81
N ARG A 63 -5.13 -1.48 17.37
CA ARG A 63 -4.20 -2.60 17.59
C ARG A 63 -3.76 -3.32 16.31
N SER A 64 -4.57 -3.30 15.25
CA SER A 64 -4.24 -3.96 13.99
C SER A 64 -3.05 -3.31 13.29
N VAL A 65 -2.27 -4.11 12.57
CA VAL A 65 -1.20 -3.64 11.68
C VAL A 65 -1.81 -3.18 10.34
N LEU A 66 -1.24 -2.14 9.73
CA LEU A 66 -1.59 -1.72 8.37
C LEU A 66 -0.87 -2.59 7.34
N TYR A 67 -1.43 -2.65 6.15
CA TYR A 67 -0.88 -3.36 5.01
C TYR A 67 -0.76 -2.41 3.83
N ALA A 68 0.29 -2.57 3.03
CA ALA A 68 0.47 -1.90 1.76
C ALA A 68 0.05 -2.81 0.60
N ASP A 69 -0.58 -2.24 -0.43
CA ASP A 69 -1.03 -3.03 -1.59
C ASP A 69 0.17 -3.64 -2.32
N PHE A 70 1.21 -2.81 -2.58
CA PHE A 70 2.47 -3.24 -3.17
C PHE A 70 3.68 -2.65 -2.45
N PHE A 71 4.77 -3.42 -2.38
CA PHE A 71 6.08 -2.94 -1.96
C PHE A 71 7.17 -3.47 -2.90
N ILE A 72 8.07 -2.59 -3.33
CA ILE A 72 9.21 -2.90 -4.21
C ILE A 72 10.49 -2.59 -3.43
N PRO A 73 11.11 -3.58 -2.77
CA PRO A 73 12.22 -3.37 -1.84
C PRO A 73 13.43 -2.70 -2.48
N GLN A 74 13.78 -3.10 -3.70
CA GLN A 74 14.91 -2.58 -4.49
C GLN A 74 14.80 -1.07 -4.72
N ARG A 75 13.57 -0.54 -4.73
CA ARG A 75 13.26 0.86 -4.97
C ARG A 75 12.83 1.60 -3.71
N ARG A 76 12.78 0.93 -2.57
CA ARG A 76 12.24 1.45 -1.30
C ARG A 76 10.88 2.13 -1.50
N LEU A 77 9.98 1.44 -2.18
CA LEU A 77 8.77 2.04 -2.71
C LEU A 77 7.52 1.26 -2.33
N VAL A 78 6.54 1.96 -1.78
CA VAL A 78 5.16 1.50 -1.62
C VAL A 78 4.28 2.08 -2.74
N VAL A 79 3.39 1.25 -3.28
CA VAL A 79 2.36 1.69 -4.23
C VAL A 79 1.00 1.27 -3.69
N GLU A 80 0.10 2.24 -3.53
CA GLU A 80 -1.26 2.10 -3.02
C GLU A 80 -2.28 2.31 -4.15
N VAL A 81 -3.33 1.50 -4.21
CA VAL A 81 -4.34 1.53 -5.26
C VAL A 81 -5.69 1.96 -4.67
N HIS A 82 -5.98 3.25 -4.79
CA HIS A 82 -7.16 3.84 -4.17
C HIS A 82 -8.38 3.80 -5.09
N GLY A 83 -9.34 2.94 -4.74
CA GLY A 83 -10.70 2.95 -5.28
C GLY A 83 -11.52 4.19 -4.86
N ARG A 84 -12.72 4.35 -5.44
CA ARG A 84 -13.63 5.46 -5.13
C ARG A 84 -13.94 5.59 -3.63
N GLN A 85 -13.98 4.47 -2.91
CA GLN A 85 -14.22 4.41 -1.47
C GLN A 85 -13.16 5.11 -0.60
N HIS A 86 -11.99 5.47 -1.14
CA HIS A 86 -11.00 6.27 -0.40
C HIS A 86 -11.28 7.78 -0.48
N TYR A 87 -12.07 8.21 -1.47
CA TYR A 87 -12.36 9.61 -1.74
C TYR A 87 -13.76 9.99 -1.30
N GLU A 88 -14.69 9.05 -1.34
CA GLU A 88 -16.11 9.27 -1.03
C GLU A 88 -16.62 8.27 0.00
N HIS A 89 -17.56 8.71 0.84
CA HIS A 89 -18.27 7.82 1.74
C HIS A 89 -19.28 6.98 0.95
N ILE A 90 -18.91 5.73 0.71
CA ILE A 90 -19.77 4.73 0.07
C ILE A 90 -20.22 3.74 1.16
N SER A 91 -21.53 3.68 1.42
CA SER A 91 -22.10 2.89 2.53
C SER A 91 -21.75 1.40 2.48
N HIS A 92 -21.57 0.84 1.28
CA HIS A 92 -21.13 -0.55 1.10
C HIS A 92 -19.74 -0.83 1.70
N PHE A 93 -18.82 0.14 1.63
CA PHE A 93 -17.46 0.01 2.17
C PHE A 93 -17.32 0.59 3.58
N HIS A 94 -18.15 1.59 3.89
CA HIS A 94 -18.11 2.33 5.15
C HIS A 94 -19.52 2.40 5.74
N PRO A 95 -19.83 1.63 6.81
CA PRO A 95 -21.17 1.65 7.39
C PRO A 95 -21.59 3.03 7.91
N THR A 96 -20.63 3.89 8.24
CA THR A 96 -20.87 5.24 8.77
C THR A 96 -19.82 6.23 8.25
N LYS A 97 -20.16 7.53 8.27
CA LYS A 97 -19.18 8.61 7.98
C LYS A 97 -17.96 8.52 8.89
N ALA A 98 -18.15 8.16 10.16
CA ALA A 98 -17.05 7.94 11.09
C ALA A 98 -16.11 6.80 10.64
N ALA A 99 -16.65 5.70 10.09
CA ALA A 99 -15.84 4.62 9.53
C ALA A 99 -15.01 5.08 8.32
N PHE A 100 -15.60 5.90 7.45
CA PHE A 100 -14.87 6.51 6.33
C PHE A 100 -13.75 7.44 6.79
N TYR A 101 -14.00 8.32 7.76
CA TYR A 101 -12.94 9.16 8.32
C TYR A 101 -11.83 8.34 8.99
N LYS A 102 -12.17 7.24 9.66
CA LYS A 102 -11.18 6.30 10.21
C LYS A 102 -10.37 5.64 9.09
N ALA A 103 -10.98 5.25 7.97
CA ALA A 103 -10.27 4.71 6.81
C ALA A 103 -9.28 5.73 6.23
N ARG A 104 -9.72 6.99 6.01
CA ARG A 104 -8.82 8.07 5.58
C ARG A 104 -7.69 8.34 6.57
N GLY A 105 -7.94 8.18 7.87
CA GLY A 105 -6.92 8.25 8.91
C GLY A 105 -5.86 7.15 8.77
N ARG A 106 -6.26 5.93 8.39
CA ARG A 106 -5.33 4.83 8.11
C ARG A 106 -4.48 5.13 6.88
N ASP A 107 -5.06 5.71 5.83
CA ASP A 107 -4.30 6.10 4.63
C ASP A 107 -3.22 7.14 4.97
N LYS A 108 -3.55 8.15 5.78
CA LYS A 108 -2.57 9.12 6.31
C LYS A 108 -1.49 8.45 7.15
N ASP A 109 -1.86 7.45 7.95
CA ASP A 109 -0.90 6.68 8.73
C ASP A 109 0.08 5.91 7.85
N LYS A 110 -0.37 5.31 6.74
CA LYS A 110 0.54 4.64 5.79
C LYS A 110 1.60 5.60 5.26
N ILE A 111 1.18 6.80 4.83
CA ILE A 111 2.10 7.85 4.34
C ILE A 111 3.12 8.20 5.43
N ARG A 112 2.66 8.47 6.66
CA ARG A 112 3.55 8.79 7.78
C ARG A 112 4.53 7.66 8.07
N TRP A 113 4.06 6.40 8.05
CA TRP A 113 4.90 5.24 8.31
C TRP A 113 5.99 5.09 7.25
N CYS A 114 5.66 5.32 5.97
CA CYS A 114 6.63 5.29 4.88
C CYS A 114 7.67 6.41 5.05
N GLY A 115 7.24 7.63 5.39
CA GLY A 115 8.14 8.76 5.65
C GLY A 115 9.14 8.51 6.78
N ILE A 116 8.69 7.96 7.92
CA ILE A 116 9.57 7.56 9.04
C ILE A 116 10.64 6.56 8.60
N ASN A 117 10.29 5.70 7.64
CA ASN A 117 11.15 4.63 7.17
C ASN A 117 11.91 5.02 5.89
N SER A 118 11.87 6.27 5.43
CA SER A 118 12.48 6.71 4.17
C SER A 118 12.11 5.78 3.01
N ILE A 119 10.81 5.55 2.86
CA ILE A 119 10.18 4.76 1.81
C ILE A 119 9.27 5.70 1.04
N ASP A 120 9.41 5.74 -0.28
CA ASP A 120 8.54 6.54 -1.14
C ASP A 120 7.17 5.87 -1.22
N ILE A 121 6.12 6.69 -1.32
CA ILE A 121 4.75 6.19 -1.44
C ILE A 121 4.04 6.88 -2.61
N VAL A 122 3.51 6.08 -3.53
CA VAL A 122 2.70 6.55 -4.65
C VAL A 122 1.28 6.04 -4.50
N ILE A 123 0.31 6.95 -4.64
CA ILE A 123 -1.11 6.63 -4.56
C ILE A 123 -1.72 6.70 -5.96
N LEU A 124 -2.20 5.56 -6.43
CA LEU A 124 -2.83 5.39 -7.74
C LEU A 124 -4.34 5.55 -7.60
N LYS A 125 -4.89 6.67 -8.06
CA LYS A 125 -6.33 6.93 -8.02
C LYS A 125 -7.04 6.16 -9.12
N TYR A 126 -8.17 5.52 -8.78
CA TYR A 126 -8.97 4.70 -9.69
C TYR A 126 -9.36 5.37 -11.01
N SER A 127 -9.51 6.69 -11.02
CA SER A 127 -9.93 7.46 -12.19
C SER A 127 -8.80 7.79 -13.16
N ASN A 128 -7.54 7.57 -12.79
CA ASN A 128 -6.41 7.87 -13.66
C ASN A 128 -6.18 6.75 -14.69
N SER A 129 -5.68 7.15 -15.84
CA SER A 129 -5.20 6.31 -16.94
C SER A 129 -3.92 5.55 -16.58
N ASP A 130 -3.57 4.56 -17.41
CA ASP A 130 -2.33 3.80 -17.22
C ASP A 130 -1.10 4.70 -17.31
N GLU A 131 -1.15 5.71 -18.18
CA GLU A 131 -0.02 6.62 -18.39
C GLU A 131 0.18 7.56 -17.19
N GLU A 132 -0.90 8.12 -16.65
CA GLU A 132 -0.83 8.90 -15.41
C GLU A 132 -0.32 8.07 -14.23
N TRP A 133 -0.72 6.80 -14.14
CA TRP A 133 -0.19 5.88 -13.11
C TRP A 133 1.31 5.64 -13.31
N LYS A 134 1.76 5.34 -14.52
CA LYS A 134 3.19 5.16 -14.82
C LYS A 134 3.98 6.43 -14.50
N GLN A 135 3.48 7.61 -14.90
CA GLN A 135 4.14 8.88 -14.66
C GLN A 135 4.27 9.15 -13.15
N SER A 136 3.20 8.97 -12.38
CA SER A 136 3.24 9.08 -10.91
C SER A 136 4.22 8.10 -10.26
N ILE A 137 4.42 6.94 -10.89
CA ILE A 137 5.37 5.91 -10.49
C ILE A 137 6.80 6.28 -10.96
N LEU A 138 7.02 7.10 -11.97
CA LEU A 138 8.39 7.42 -12.40
C LEU A 138 8.90 8.73 -11.78
N ASP A 139 8.03 9.70 -11.54
CA ASP A 139 8.36 11.06 -11.08
C ASP A 139 8.46 11.22 -9.56
N ARG A 140 8.28 10.12 -8.83
CA ARG A 140 8.19 10.09 -7.37
C ARG A 140 9.43 10.61 -6.66
#